data_AF-D7JBS2-F1
#
_entry.id   AF-D7JBS2-F1
#
_cell.length_a   1.000
_cell.length_b   1.000
_cell.length_c   1.000
_cell.angle_alpha   90.00
_cell.angle_beta   90.00
_cell.angle_gamma   90.00
#
_symmetry.space_group_name_H-M   'P 1'
#
loop_
_entity.id
_entity.type
_entity.pdbx_description
1 polymer ?
#
loop_
_entity_poly.entity_id
_entity_poly.type
_entity_poly.pdbx_seq_one_letter_code
_entity_poly.pdbx_strand_id
1 'polypeptide(L)'
;MKQVKFFLVALMVLTSVSFTSCMKGEDNTVVPVFGIITLKSNFLQCEFQVAGGGVTFVSNKTVESLMNANPGDIVFLSAQYDTETQPVDQSTSKIYVDVNFAVKINGNVSTGSYDTEASKSLANRTIIPLSNYQGAVPSMYGSDWVVIPIPYYTEKYENISQHSFTLAYLKDEEVKNSTLKLHLYHNSLETIDKEKTVNVTYNSYEAYKAFNISSLVSSFKADNGGKNPQKIVVVTQEGSSSVEITGENTDKYTEKEYNVEGYTAK
;
A
#
# COMPACT_ATOMS: atom_id res chain seq x y z
N MET A 1 -16.13 37.90 -21.33
CA MET A 1 -17.05 36.83 -20.86
C MET A 1 -16.35 35.51 -21.12
N LYS A 2 -16.07 34.60 -20.20
CA LYS A 2 -16.08 34.50 -18.74
C LYS A 2 -14.81 33.68 -18.46
N GLN A 3 -13.95 34.14 -17.56
CA GLN A 3 -12.90 33.29 -17.00
C GLN A 3 -13.59 32.13 -16.26
N VAL A 4 -13.60 30.95 -16.87
CA VAL A 4 -14.01 29.73 -16.17
C VAL A 4 -12.82 29.31 -15.34
N LYS A 5 -12.91 29.60 -14.04
CA LYS A 5 -12.01 29.12 -13.00
C LYS A 5 -12.16 27.60 -12.96
N PHE A 6 -11.24 26.87 -13.58
CA PHE A 6 -11.20 25.42 -13.51
C PHE A 6 -10.80 25.02 -12.08
N PHE A 7 -11.79 24.55 -11.32
CA PHE A 7 -11.55 23.82 -10.09
C PHE A 7 -10.84 22.49 -10.44
N LEU A 8 -9.65 22.33 -9.88
CA LEU A 8 -8.96 21.09 -9.57
C LEU A 8 -9.82 19.81 -9.67
N VAL A 9 -9.49 18.95 -10.62
CA VAL A 9 -9.54 17.49 -10.44
C VAL A 9 -8.12 16.95 -10.66
N ALA A 10 -7.21 17.36 -9.77
CA ALA A 10 -6.01 16.59 -9.50
C ALA A 10 -6.39 15.62 -8.38
N LEU A 11 -6.68 14.37 -8.72
CA LEU A 11 -6.89 13.34 -7.71
C LEU A 11 -5.51 12.94 -7.16
N MET A 12 -5.06 13.67 -6.12
CA MET A 12 -3.93 13.27 -5.28
C MET A 12 -4.23 11.89 -4.68
N VAL A 13 -3.55 10.86 -5.17
CA VAL A 13 -3.42 9.61 -4.44
C VAL A 13 -2.03 9.54 -3.83
N LEU A 14 -1.91 10.15 -2.65
CA LEU A 14 -1.05 9.82 -1.51
C LEU A 14 -1.28 10.95 -0.50
N THR A 15 -1.85 10.61 0.66
CA THR A 15 -1.99 11.54 1.78
C THR A 15 -0.60 11.97 2.26
N SER A 16 -0.39 13.28 2.38
CA SER A 16 0.81 13.95 2.91
C SER A 16 2.08 13.94 2.04
N VAL A 17 2.16 14.86 1.07
CA VAL A 17 3.17 15.92 1.02
C VAL A 17 2.81 16.91 -0.09
N SER A 18 2.91 18.18 0.26
CA SER A 18 2.60 19.34 -0.57
C SER A 18 3.44 19.36 -1.85
N PHE A 19 2.87 18.99 -3.00
CA PHE A 19 3.40 19.36 -4.32
C PHE A 19 2.52 20.43 -4.95
N THR A 20 2.47 21.60 -4.32
CA THR A 20 2.26 22.86 -5.06
C THR A 20 3.64 23.43 -5.39
N SER A 21 4.25 22.98 -6.48
CA SER A 21 5.44 23.67 -6.99
C SER A 21 5.54 23.58 -8.51
N CYS A 22 5.28 24.74 -9.11
CA CYS A 22 5.94 25.25 -10.32
C CYS A 22 5.74 24.51 -11.65
N MET A 23 4.50 24.44 -12.15
CA MET A 23 4.29 24.59 -13.59
C MET A 23 4.21 26.09 -13.91
N LYS A 24 5.39 26.73 -13.89
CA LYS A 24 5.59 27.97 -14.64
C LYS A 24 6.16 27.57 -16.00
N GLY A 25 5.33 27.68 -17.04
CA GLY A 25 5.74 27.53 -18.43
C GLY A 25 4.82 26.60 -19.21
N GLU A 26 4.09 27.18 -20.17
CA GLU A 26 3.34 26.54 -21.26
C GLU A 26 2.14 25.66 -20.85
N ASP A 27 1.11 25.64 -21.70
CA ASP A 27 -0.11 24.84 -21.53
C ASP A 27 0.25 23.35 -21.62
N ASN A 28 0.76 22.76 -20.53
CA ASN A 28 0.98 21.31 -20.48
C ASN A 28 -0.37 20.63 -20.20
N THR A 29 -0.89 20.00 -21.25
CA THR A 29 -2.18 19.33 -21.30
C THR A 29 -2.11 17.89 -20.79
N VAL A 30 -0.90 17.35 -20.56
CA VAL A 30 -0.66 15.99 -20.05
C VAL A 30 -0.86 15.95 -18.55
N VAL A 31 -1.84 15.17 -18.12
CA VAL A 31 -2.22 14.98 -16.72
C VAL A 31 -1.78 13.60 -16.23
N PRO A 32 -0.96 13.51 -15.18
CA PRO A 32 -0.57 12.23 -14.59
C PRO A 32 -1.71 11.63 -13.75
N VAL A 33 -1.80 10.30 -13.78
CA VAL A 33 -2.64 9.47 -12.90
C VAL A 33 -1.70 8.53 -12.16
N PHE A 34 -1.50 8.78 -10.87
CA PHE A 34 -0.45 8.10 -10.10
C PHE A 34 -0.93 7.75 -8.70
N GLY A 35 -0.64 6.53 -8.25
CA GLY A 35 -0.86 6.06 -6.88
C GLY A 35 -1.68 4.78 -6.77
N ILE A 36 -2.19 4.52 -5.57
CA ILE A 36 -2.92 3.29 -5.21
C ILE A 36 -4.37 3.34 -5.75
N ILE A 37 -4.77 2.30 -6.47
CA ILE A 37 -6.06 2.23 -7.14
C ILE A 37 -6.60 0.79 -7.18
N THR A 38 -7.91 0.63 -7.29
CA THR A 38 -8.55 -0.69 -7.42
C THR A 38 -8.65 -1.08 -8.88
N LEU A 39 -8.23 -2.30 -9.20
CA LEU A 39 -8.50 -2.91 -10.49
C LEU A 39 -9.99 -3.30 -10.57
N LYS A 40 -10.74 -2.72 -11.50
CA LYS A 40 -12.18 -2.97 -11.70
C LYS A 40 -12.43 -4.08 -12.72
N SER A 41 -11.59 -4.14 -13.74
CA SER A 41 -11.62 -5.15 -14.80
C SER A 41 -10.22 -5.28 -15.36
N ASN A 42 -9.86 -6.49 -15.79
CA ASN A 42 -8.71 -6.76 -16.65
C ASN A 42 -9.11 -7.56 -17.89
N PHE A 43 -10.41 -7.58 -18.20
CA PHE A 43 -10.94 -8.23 -19.39
C PHE A 43 -10.85 -7.28 -20.60
N LEU A 44 -10.00 -7.63 -21.58
CA LEU A 44 -9.61 -6.84 -22.77
C LEU A 44 -8.79 -5.57 -22.46
N GLN A 45 -9.29 -4.70 -21.60
CA GLN A 45 -8.61 -3.50 -21.11
C GLN A 45 -8.65 -3.48 -19.59
N CYS A 46 -7.60 -2.91 -18.98
CA CYS A 46 -7.62 -2.69 -17.55
C CYS A 46 -8.47 -1.46 -17.25
N GLU A 47 -9.45 -1.63 -16.38
CA GLU A 47 -10.23 -0.52 -15.81
C GLU A 47 -9.78 -0.33 -14.35
N PHE A 48 -9.51 0.90 -13.96
CA PHE A 48 -9.06 1.26 -12.62
C PHE A 48 -9.99 2.31 -12.01
N GLN A 49 -10.22 2.23 -10.71
CA GLN A 49 -11.04 3.22 -10.00
C GLN A 49 -10.53 3.39 -8.57
N VAL A 50 -10.41 4.64 -8.14
CA VAL A 50 -10.06 4.97 -6.75
C VAL A 50 -11.24 4.59 -5.85
N ALA A 51 -10.96 4.05 -4.66
CA ALA A 51 -11.98 3.71 -3.69
C ALA A 51 -12.91 4.90 -3.40
N GLY A 52 -14.22 4.70 -3.56
CA GLY A 52 -15.22 5.76 -3.41
C GLY A 52 -15.25 6.81 -4.52
N GLY A 53 -14.39 6.69 -5.54
CA GLY A 53 -14.33 7.59 -6.68
C GLY A 53 -15.39 7.26 -7.76
N GLY A 54 -15.85 8.30 -8.46
CA GLY A 54 -16.86 8.17 -9.53
C GLY A 54 -16.31 8.02 -10.95
N VAL A 55 -15.00 8.19 -11.14
CA VAL A 55 -14.34 8.13 -12.45
C VAL A 55 -13.60 6.80 -12.63
N THR A 56 -13.77 6.17 -13.79
CA THR A 56 -13.02 4.97 -14.18
C THR A 56 -11.93 5.33 -15.17
N PHE A 57 -10.68 4.97 -14.87
CA PHE A 57 -9.56 5.07 -15.82
C PHE A 57 -9.48 3.80 -16.64
N VAL A 58 -9.45 3.92 -17.96
CA VAL A 58 -9.42 2.78 -18.88
C VAL A 58 -8.08 2.77 -19.62
N SER A 59 -7.33 1.68 -19.54
CA SER A 59 -6.06 1.59 -20.25
C SER A 59 -6.27 1.51 -21.76
N ASN A 60 -5.52 2.32 -22.51
CA ASN A 60 -5.53 2.27 -23.98
C ASN A 60 -4.98 0.94 -24.53
N LYS A 61 -4.15 0.25 -23.73
CA LYS A 61 -3.47 -1.00 -24.10
C LYS A 61 -3.63 -2.04 -22.99
N THR A 62 -3.35 -3.29 -23.33
CA THR A 62 -3.17 -4.37 -22.35
C THR A 62 -2.03 -4.03 -21.38
N VAL A 63 -2.21 -4.32 -20.10
CA VAL A 63 -1.20 -4.13 -19.06
C VAL A 63 -0.69 -5.51 -18.63
N GLU A 64 0.41 -5.95 -19.24
CA GLU A 64 0.92 -7.32 -19.10
C GLU A 64 1.19 -7.73 -17.65
N SER A 65 1.68 -6.82 -16.82
CA SER A 65 1.95 -7.04 -15.40
C SER A 65 0.70 -7.38 -14.56
N LEU A 66 -0.51 -7.15 -15.09
CA LEU A 66 -1.78 -7.41 -14.42
C LEU A 66 -2.57 -8.59 -15.02
N MET A 67 -1.95 -9.39 -15.90
CA MET A 67 -2.62 -10.57 -16.50
C MET A 67 -3.11 -11.58 -15.47
N ASN A 68 -2.40 -11.74 -14.34
CA ASN A 68 -2.78 -12.63 -13.24
C ASN A 68 -3.52 -11.92 -12.09
N ALA A 69 -3.86 -10.64 -12.25
CA ALA A 69 -4.65 -9.91 -11.28
C ALA A 69 -6.15 -10.21 -11.47
N ASN A 70 -6.96 -9.89 -10.48
CA ASN A 70 -8.40 -10.06 -10.51
C ASN A 70 -9.11 -8.74 -10.18
N PRO A 71 -10.33 -8.52 -10.68
CA PRO A 71 -11.19 -7.45 -10.19
C PRO A 71 -11.25 -7.41 -8.66
N GLY A 72 -11.01 -6.24 -8.07
CA GLY A 72 -10.90 -6.02 -6.63
C GLY A 72 -9.48 -6.00 -6.09
N ASP A 73 -8.48 -6.46 -6.87
CA ASP A 73 -7.07 -6.33 -6.49
C ASP A 73 -6.66 -4.86 -6.37
N ILE A 74 -5.71 -4.61 -5.46
CA ILE A 74 -5.14 -3.28 -5.22
C ILE A 74 -3.86 -3.15 -6.01
N VAL A 75 -3.76 -2.05 -6.76
CA VAL A 75 -2.70 -1.80 -7.73
C VAL A 75 -2.03 -0.47 -7.41
N PHE A 76 -0.71 -0.40 -7.56
CA PHE A 76 -0.01 0.87 -7.70
C PHE A 76 0.09 1.20 -9.19
N LEU A 77 -0.51 2.32 -9.61
CA LEU A 77 -0.62 2.74 -11.01
C LEU A 77 0.25 3.98 -11.26
N SER A 78 0.90 4.01 -12.42
CA SER A 78 1.36 5.22 -13.08
C SER A 78 0.86 5.22 -14.51
N ALA A 79 0.11 6.26 -14.84
CA ALA A 79 -0.46 6.47 -16.16
C ALA A 79 -0.58 7.97 -16.43
N GLN A 80 -1.02 8.32 -17.63
CA GLN A 80 -1.26 9.70 -18.02
C GLN A 80 -2.34 9.78 -19.09
N TYR A 81 -2.94 10.96 -19.23
CA TYR A 81 -3.82 11.29 -20.35
C TYR A 81 -3.59 12.73 -20.78
N ASP A 82 -4.04 13.09 -21.99
CA ASP A 82 -3.89 14.44 -22.54
C ASP A 82 -5.26 15.10 -22.66
N THR A 83 -5.42 16.23 -21.98
CA THR A 83 -6.66 17.03 -21.99
C THR A 83 -6.95 17.72 -23.32
N GLU A 84 -5.96 17.89 -24.19
CA GLU A 84 -6.15 18.41 -25.55
C GLU A 84 -6.88 17.40 -26.44
N THR A 85 -6.52 16.12 -26.31
CA THR A 85 -7.12 15.02 -27.10
C THR A 85 -8.37 14.44 -26.44
N GLN A 86 -8.48 14.55 -25.11
CA GLN A 86 -9.61 14.07 -24.32
C GLN A 86 -10.02 15.13 -23.29
N PRO A 87 -10.95 16.04 -23.66
CA PRO A 87 -11.51 16.99 -22.71
C PRO A 87 -12.18 16.28 -21.52
N VAL A 88 -11.90 16.74 -20.31
CA VAL A 88 -12.49 16.21 -19.07
C VAL A 88 -13.32 17.29 -18.40
N ASP A 89 -14.56 16.94 -18.04
CA ASP A 89 -15.50 17.81 -17.33
C ASP A 89 -16.22 17.05 -16.19
N GLN A 90 -17.19 17.71 -15.55
CA GLN A 90 -17.92 17.17 -14.40
C GLN A 90 -18.81 15.96 -14.74
N SER A 91 -19.13 15.74 -16.01
CA SER A 91 -19.92 14.61 -16.50
C SER A 91 -19.06 13.41 -16.91
N THR A 92 -17.73 13.59 -16.99
CA THR A 92 -16.80 12.53 -17.39
C THR A 92 -16.80 11.39 -16.38
N SER A 93 -17.31 10.22 -16.79
CA SER A 93 -17.29 8.99 -15.99
C SER A 93 -16.14 8.04 -16.37
N LYS A 94 -15.55 8.22 -17.55
CA LYS A 94 -14.41 7.42 -18.04
C LYS A 94 -13.32 8.32 -18.61
N ILE A 95 -12.07 8.00 -18.29
CA ILE A 95 -10.86 8.66 -18.80
C ILE A 95 -9.95 7.57 -19.38
N TYR A 96 -9.64 7.67 -20.67
CA TYR A 96 -8.68 6.75 -21.29
C TYR A 96 -7.26 7.21 -20.98
N VAL A 97 -6.40 6.27 -20.59
CA VAL A 97 -5.04 6.56 -20.11
C VAL A 97 -4.00 5.67 -20.79
N ASP A 98 -2.82 6.23 -20.99
CA ASP A 98 -1.61 5.49 -21.32
C ASP A 98 -0.91 5.08 -20.03
N VAL A 99 -0.85 3.77 -19.79
CA VAL A 99 -0.24 3.19 -18.57
C VAL A 99 1.26 3.10 -18.77
N ASN A 100 2.01 3.76 -17.89
CA ASN A 100 3.47 3.68 -17.82
C ASN A 100 3.89 2.38 -17.11
N PHE A 101 3.28 2.10 -15.95
CA PHE A 101 3.39 0.82 -15.26
C PHE A 101 2.19 0.62 -14.34
N ALA A 102 1.93 -0.64 -13.98
CA ALA A 102 1.00 -0.98 -12.92
C ALA A 102 1.46 -2.27 -12.22
N VAL A 103 1.38 -2.30 -10.88
CA VAL A 103 1.83 -3.44 -10.08
C VAL A 103 0.76 -3.81 -9.07
N LYS A 104 0.40 -5.09 -8.98
CA LYS A 104 -0.45 -5.62 -7.91
C LYS A 104 0.29 -5.57 -6.57
N ILE A 105 -0.28 -4.91 -5.58
CA ILE A 105 0.35 -4.70 -4.26
C ILE A 105 -0.30 -5.50 -3.12
N ASN A 106 -1.40 -6.21 -3.37
CA ASN A 106 -1.97 -7.19 -2.45
C ASN A 106 -1.56 -8.64 -2.81
N GLY A 107 -0.39 -8.83 -3.41
CA GLY A 107 0.22 -10.14 -3.66
C GLY A 107 1.23 -10.51 -2.57
N ASN A 108 1.39 -11.81 -2.27
CA ASN A 108 2.28 -12.32 -1.21
C ASN A 108 2.05 -11.68 0.17
N VAL A 109 0.82 -11.28 0.44
CA VAL A 109 0.39 -10.74 1.73
C VAL A 109 -0.66 -11.63 2.35
N SER A 110 -0.72 -11.67 3.68
CA SER A 110 -1.80 -12.31 4.40
C SER A 110 -2.20 -11.49 5.63
N THR A 111 -3.41 -11.75 6.14
CA THR A 111 -3.88 -11.20 7.41
C THR A 111 -4.42 -12.32 8.28
N GLY A 112 -4.21 -12.23 9.60
CA GLY A 112 -4.72 -13.22 10.54
C GLY A 112 -4.75 -12.74 11.98
N SER A 113 -5.46 -13.48 12.83
CA SER A 113 -5.50 -13.24 14.27
C SER A 113 -4.82 -14.40 14.99
N TYR A 114 -3.84 -14.10 15.84
CA TYR A 114 -2.94 -15.08 16.47
C TYR A 114 -2.82 -14.79 17.96
N ASP A 115 -2.34 -15.78 18.71
CA ASP A 115 -1.79 -15.53 20.05
C ASP A 115 -0.30 -15.19 19.91
N THR A 116 0.26 -14.48 20.89
CA THR A 116 1.64 -13.98 20.86
C THR A 116 2.68 -15.08 20.66
N GLU A 117 2.45 -16.28 21.20
CA GLU A 117 3.39 -17.41 21.00
C GLU A 117 3.36 -17.92 19.56
N ALA A 118 2.17 -18.04 18.96
CA ALA A 118 1.99 -18.52 17.59
C ALA A 118 2.51 -17.52 16.55
N SER A 119 2.56 -16.23 16.87
CA SER A 119 3.04 -15.20 15.95
C SER A 119 4.56 -15.20 15.77
N LYS A 120 5.32 -15.77 16.71
CA LYS A 120 6.80 -15.81 16.66
C LYS A 120 7.36 -16.51 15.42
N SER A 121 6.62 -17.45 14.84
CA SER A 121 7.03 -18.16 13.61
C SER A 121 6.63 -17.46 12.32
N LEU A 122 5.95 -16.30 12.38
CA LEU A 122 5.48 -15.57 11.19
C LEU A 122 6.56 -14.72 10.53
N ALA A 123 7.63 -14.40 11.25
CA ALA A 123 8.77 -13.65 10.72
C ALA A 123 10.07 -14.40 10.86
N ASN A 124 10.92 -14.28 9.84
CA ASN A 124 12.32 -14.67 9.88
C ASN A 124 13.25 -13.55 9.39
N ARG A 125 12.70 -12.39 9.03
CA ARG A 125 13.45 -11.21 8.55
C ARG A 125 12.91 -9.92 9.16
N THR A 126 13.81 -8.97 9.36
CA THR A 126 13.45 -7.57 9.58
C THR A 126 13.05 -6.88 8.28
N ILE A 127 12.36 -5.75 8.41
CA ILE A 127 12.27 -4.75 7.34
C ILE A 127 13.34 -3.67 7.56
N ILE A 128 13.61 -2.88 6.52
CA ILE A 128 14.43 -1.67 6.66
C ILE A 128 13.59 -0.62 7.40
N PRO A 129 14.18 0.22 8.28
CA PRO A 129 13.46 1.24 9.01
C PRO A 129 12.65 2.16 8.09
N LEU A 130 11.35 2.29 8.35
CA LEU A 130 10.50 3.20 7.56
C LEU A 130 10.96 4.64 7.69
N SER A 131 11.52 5.01 8.85
CA SER A 131 12.11 6.32 9.11
C SER A 131 13.24 6.71 8.15
N ASN A 132 13.84 5.76 7.44
CA ASN A 132 14.84 6.06 6.41
C ASN A 132 14.22 6.67 5.15
N TYR A 133 12.89 6.61 5.00
CA TYR A 133 12.16 7.06 3.82
C TYR A 133 11.11 8.11 4.24
N GLN A 134 11.32 9.35 3.81
CA GLN A 134 10.38 10.44 4.14
C GLN A 134 8.98 10.13 3.62
N GLY A 135 7.97 10.28 4.49
CA GLY A 135 6.56 10.02 4.15
C GLY A 135 6.18 8.54 4.05
N ALA A 136 7.09 7.61 4.37
CA ALA A 136 6.77 6.18 4.39
C ALA A 136 5.97 5.82 5.65
N VAL A 137 4.67 6.08 5.63
CA VAL A 137 3.74 5.78 6.73
C VAL A 137 2.62 4.86 6.26
N PRO A 138 2.14 3.93 7.12
CA PRO A 138 0.94 3.17 6.84
C PRO A 138 -0.28 4.08 6.65
N SER A 139 -1.13 3.77 5.69
CA SER A 139 -2.34 4.56 5.41
C SER A 139 -3.52 3.68 5.01
N MET A 140 -4.74 4.18 5.22
CA MET A 140 -5.95 3.54 4.75
C MET A 140 -6.15 3.77 3.24
N TYR A 141 -6.53 2.72 2.53
CA TYR A 141 -7.09 2.80 1.19
C TYR A 141 -8.54 2.30 1.21
N GLY A 142 -9.49 3.20 0.95
CA GLY A 142 -10.90 2.93 1.26
C GLY A 142 -11.08 2.67 2.75
N SER A 143 -12.05 1.82 3.13
CA SER A 143 -12.31 1.53 4.55
C SER A 143 -11.71 0.23 5.07
N ASP A 144 -11.18 -0.60 4.18
CA ASP A 144 -10.95 -2.01 4.47
C ASP A 144 -9.50 -2.45 4.20
N TRP A 145 -8.68 -1.56 3.62
CA TRP A 145 -7.29 -1.85 3.27
C TRP A 145 -6.34 -0.93 4.04
N VAL A 146 -5.31 -1.52 4.64
CA VAL A 146 -4.12 -0.80 5.11
C VAL A 146 -3.02 -1.01 4.09
N VAL A 147 -2.46 0.08 3.58
CA VAL A 147 -1.31 0.06 2.68
C VAL A 147 -0.06 0.49 3.44
N ILE A 148 0.99 -0.32 3.35
CA ILE A 148 2.25 -0.12 4.05
C ILE A 148 3.38 -0.08 3.00
N PRO A 149 4.21 0.97 2.97
CA PRO A 149 5.48 0.93 2.26
C PRO A 149 6.45 0.07 3.05
N ILE A 150 6.86 -1.08 2.53
CA ILE A 150 7.73 -2.03 3.21
C ILE A 150 9.06 -2.11 2.45
N PRO A 151 10.11 -1.41 2.88
CA PRO A 151 11.43 -1.53 2.31
C PRO A 151 12.15 -2.75 2.88
N TYR A 152 12.82 -3.53 2.02
CA TYR A 152 13.53 -4.75 2.40
C TYR A 152 14.65 -5.09 1.40
N TYR A 153 15.53 -6.02 1.78
CA TYR A 153 16.57 -6.52 0.89
C TYR A 153 16.19 -7.86 0.26
N THR A 154 16.68 -8.09 -0.95
CA THR A 154 16.59 -9.37 -1.67
C THR A 154 17.90 -9.63 -2.43
N GLU A 155 18.17 -10.87 -2.86
CA GLU A 155 19.36 -11.15 -3.68
C GLU A 155 19.25 -10.49 -5.06
N LYS A 156 18.07 -10.60 -5.70
CA LYS A 156 17.77 -10.03 -7.03
C LYS A 156 16.29 -9.66 -7.15
N TYR A 157 15.94 -8.82 -8.13
CA TYR A 157 14.53 -8.43 -8.36
C TYR A 157 13.58 -9.63 -8.60
N GLU A 158 14.05 -10.69 -9.27
CA GLU A 158 13.26 -11.91 -9.50
C GLU A 158 12.90 -12.67 -8.20
N ASN A 159 13.68 -12.46 -7.14
CA ASN A 159 13.47 -13.09 -5.83
C ASN A 159 12.40 -12.39 -4.99
N ILE A 160 11.86 -11.24 -5.41
CA ILE A 160 10.75 -10.54 -4.71
C ILE A 160 9.59 -11.48 -4.38
N SER A 161 9.31 -12.44 -5.25
CA SER A 161 8.25 -13.43 -5.06
C SER A 161 8.48 -14.41 -3.89
N GLN A 162 9.71 -14.51 -3.39
CA GLN A 162 10.09 -15.33 -2.22
C GLN A 162 9.86 -14.63 -0.89
N HIS A 163 9.55 -13.32 -0.93
CA HIS A 163 9.20 -12.54 0.24
C HIS A 163 7.68 -12.53 0.43
N SER A 164 7.27 -12.64 1.68
CA SER A 164 5.88 -12.65 2.11
C SER A 164 5.71 -11.81 3.36
N PHE A 165 4.55 -11.20 3.50
CA PHE A 165 4.26 -10.29 4.60
C PHE A 165 2.92 -10.66 5.24
N THR A 166 2.90 -10.72 6.58
CA THR A 166 1.68 -11.02 7.33
C THR A 166 1.37 -9.86 8.25
N LEU A 167 0.15 -9.34 8.17
CA LEU A 167 -0.35 -8.34 9.12
C LEU A 167 -1.27 -9.02 10.13
N ALA A 168 -0.84 -9.08 11.38
CA ALA A 168 -1.43 -9.89 12.43
C ALA A 168 -2.08 -9.05 13.53
N TYR A 169 -3.24 -9.46 14.00
CA TYR A 169 -3.81 -8.98 15.26
C TYR A 169 -3.53 -10.01 16.36
N LEU A 170 -2.90 -9.59 17.46
CA LEU A 170 -2.60 -10.47 18.58
C LEU A 170 -3.72 -10.41 19.62
N LYS A 171 -4.38 -11.55 19.87
CA LYS A 171 -5.61 -11.63 20.69
C LYS A 171 -5.37 -11.49 22.18
N ASP A 172 -4.19 -11.90 22.63
CA ASP A 172 -3.76 -11.89 24.02
C ASP A 172 -3.01 -10.61 24.42
N GLU A 173 -2.83 -9.67 23.49
CA GLU A 173 -2.23 -8.37 23.78
C GLU A 173 -3.24 -7.41 24.43
N GLU A 174 -2.78 -6.67 25.45
CA GLU A 174 -3.59 -5.69 26.17
C GLU A 174 -4.06 -4.55 25.23
N VAL A 175 -5.38 -4.37 25.11
CA VAL A 175 -5.97 -3.27 24.34
C VAL A 175 -5.98 -1.98 25.14
N LYS A 176 -5.23 -0.98 24.67
CA LYS A 176 -5.18 0.37 25.25
C LYS A 176 -5.92 1.38 24.38
N ASN A 177 -6.77 2.20 25.01
CA ASN A 177 -7.49 3.30 24.35
C ASN A 177 -8.28 2.89 23.10
N SER A 178 -8.81 1.66 23.05
CA SER A 178 -9.49 1.09 21.88
C SER A 178 -8.63 1.13 20.61
N THR A 179 -7.31 0.97 20.73
CA THR A 179 -6.39 0.91 19.59
C THR A 179 -6.30 -0.52 19.09
N LEU A 180 -6.58 -0.73 17.80
CA LEU A 180 -6.24 -1.98 17.11
C LEU A 180 -4.77 -1.92 16.71
N LYS A 181 -3.95 -2.74 17.38
CA LYS A 181 -2.55 -2.90 17.04
C LYS A 181 -2.37 -4.09 16.09
N LEU A 182 -1.69 -3.83 14.98
CA LEU A 182 -1.43 -4.80 13.92
C LEU A 182 0.08 -5.00 13.76
N HIS A 183 0.56 -6.22 13.93
CA HIS A 183 1.98 -6.57 13.83
C HIS A 183 2.32 -7.01 12.41
N LEU A 184 3.29 -6.34 11.80
CA LEU A 184 3.81 -6.68 10.48
C LEU A 184 4.97 -7.66 10.61
N TYR A 185 4.79 -8.87 10.08
CA TYR A 185 5.80 -9.90 10.02
C TYR A 185 6.31 -10.08 8.59
N HIS A 186 7.64 -10.11 8.43
CA HIS A 186 8.31 -10.32 7.16
C HIS A 186 8.97 -11.71 7.15
N ASN A 187 8.64 -12.50 6.13
CA ASN A 187 9.22 -13.82 5.91
C ASN A 187 9.83 -13.92 4.50
N SER A 188 11.04 -14.45 4.43
CA SER A 188 11.78 -14.73 3.19
C SER A 188 12.18 -16.19 3.11
N LEU A 189 12.12 -16.76 1.90
CA LEU A 189 12.67 -18.08 1.59
C LEU A 189 14.13 -18.03 1.12
N GLU A 190 14.70 -16.84 0.93
CA GLU A 190 16.10 -16.69 0.56
C GLU A 190 17.02 -16.97 1.75
N THR A 191 18.29 -17.27 1.47
CA THR A 191 19.32 -17.41 2.51
C THR A 191 19.80 -16.03 2.95
N ILE A 192 19.92 -15.78 4.25
CA ILE A 192 20.26 -14.47 4.83
C ILE A 192 21.54 -13.84 4.25
N ASP A 193 22.54 -14.66 3.90
CA ASP A 193 23.80 -14.16 3.34
C ASP A 193 23.67 -13.53 1.95
N LYS A 194 22.61 -13.87 1.22
CA LYS A 194 22.36 -13.39 -0.15
C LYS A 194 21.43 -12.17 -0.21
N GLU A 195 20.58 -11.98 0.80
CA GLU A 195 19.64 -10.87 0.93
C GLU A 195 20.31 -9.54 1.34
N LYS A 196 21.30 -9.09 0.57
CA LYS A 196 22.06 -7.85 0.88
C LYS A 196 22.29 -6.97 -0.36
N THR A 197 21.78 -7.40 -1.51
CA THR A 197 22.24 -6.91 -2.82
C THR A 197 21.27 -5.91 -3.44
N VAL A 198 19.97 -6.23 -3.46
CA VAL A 198 18.94 -5.36 -4.01
C VAL A 198 18.13 -4.78 -2.87
N ASN A 199 18.08 -3.45 -2.82
CA ASN A 199 17.23 -2.72 -1.88
C ASN A 199 15.88 -2.43 -2.57
N VAL A 200 14.84 -3.15 -2.19
CA VAL A 200 13.46 -2.87 -2.60
C VAL A 200 13.00 -1.69 -1.74
N THR A 201 12.85 -0.51 -2.34
CA THR A 201 12.57 0.75 -1.61
C THR A 201 11.37 1.48 -2.17
N TYR A 202 11.08 2.69 -1.67
CA TYR A 202 9.98 3.53 -2.15
C TYR A 202 10.01 3.82 -3.67
N ASN A 203 11.19 3.80 -4.31
CA ASN A 203 11.34 3.94 -5.76
C ASN A 203 10.91 2.67 -6.53
N SER A 204 10.79 1.56 -5.81
CA SER A 204 10.25 0.28 -6.25
C SER A 204 8.80 0.25 -5.80
N TYR A 205 7.86 0.50 -6.70
CA TYR A 205 6.43 0.48 -6.39
C TYR A 205 5.97 -0.86 -5.78
N GLU A 206 6.76 -1.91 -5.98
CA GLU A 206 6.68 -3.23 -5.34
C GLU A 206 6.86 -3.19 -3.82
N ALA A 207 7.45 -2.15 -3.23
CA ALA A 207 7.58 -2.02 -1.78
C ALA A 207 6.23 -1.78 -1.10
N TYR A 208 5.25 -1.20 -1.80
CA TYR A 208 3.92 -1.02 -1.24
C TYR A 208 3.20 -2.37 -1.15
N LYS A 209 2.58 -2.62 0.02
CA LYS A 209 1.80 -3.83 0.29
C LYS A 209 0.44 -3.45 0.87
N ALA A 210 -0.63 -3.98 0.30
CA ALA A 210 -2.01 -3.70 0.70
C ALA A 210 -2.64 -4.90 1.39
N PHE A 211 -3.08 -4.72 2.63
CA PHE A 211 -3.64 -5.76 3.50
C PHE A 211 -5.12 -5.50 3.75
N ASN A 212 -5.98 -6.47 3.45
CA ASN A 212 -7.40 -6.38 3.82
C ASN A 212 -7.55 -6.67 5.31
N ILE A 213 -7.97 -5.67 6.08
CA ILE A 213 -8.07 -5.73 7.54
C ILE A 213 -9.49 -5.99 8.05
N SER A 214 -10.46 -6.25 7.17
CA SER A 214 -11.87 -6.42 7.55
C SER A 214 -12.08 -7.53 8.58
N SER A 215 -11.37 -8.65 8.41
CA SER A 215 -11.37 -9.76 9.36
C SER A 215 -10.74 -9.38 10.69
N LEU A 216 -9.62 -8.64 10.68
CA LEU A 216 -8.91 -8.20 11.88
C LEU A 216 -9.73 -7.21 12.70
N VAL A 217 -10.38 -6.25 12.03
CA VAL A 217 -11.33 -5.32 12.66
C VAL A 217 -12.52 -6.08 13.27
N SER A 218 -12.99 -7.13 12.61
CA SER A 218 -14.08 -7.97 13.13
C SER A 218 -13.64 -8.78 14.35
N SER A 219 -12.44 -9.38 14.34
CA SER A 219 -11.85 -10.06 15.48
C SER A 219 -11.70 -9.10 16.67
N PHE A 220 -11.13 -7.91 16.43
CA PHE A 220 -10.99 -6.89 17.46
C PHE A 220 -12.33 -6.54 18.12
N LYS A 221 -13.40 -6.33 17.33
CA LYS A 221 -14.73 -6.06 17.88
C LYS A 221 -15.23 -7.21 18.75
N ALA A 222 -15.06 -8.45 18.29
CA ALA A 222 -15.51 -9.63 19.02
C ALA A 222 -14.84 -9.70 20.41
N ASP A 223 -13.53 -9.43 20.46
CA ASP A 223 -12.76 -9.47 21.69
C ASP A 223 -13.02 -8.24 22.60
N ASN A 224 -13.47 -7.12 22.04
CA ASN A 224 -13.62 -5.83 22.73
C ASN A 224 -15.08 -5.39 22.91
N GLY A 225 -15.98 -6.35 23.13
CA GLY A 225 -17.38 -6.08 23.49
C GLY A 225 -18.19 -5.38 22.37
N GLY A 226 -17.87 -5.68 21.11
CA GLY A 226 -18.53 -5.16 19.92
C GLY A 226 -18.07 -3.77 19.48
N LYS A 227 -17.09 -3.16 20.15
CA LYS A 227 -16.65 -1.79 19.87
C LYS A 227 -15.70 -1.73 18.66
N ASN A 228 -15.92 -0.76 17.78
CA ASN A 228 -14.97 -0.41 16.72
C ASN A 228 -13.63 0.08 17.33
N PRO A 229 -12.49 -0.21 16.69
CA PRO A 229 -11.27 0.49 17.06
C PRO A 229 -11.43 1.99 16.85
N GLN A 230 -10.82 2.79 17.73
CA GLN A 230 -10.76 4.24 17.60
C GLN A 230 -9.52 4.68 16.82
N LYS A 231 -8.52 3.80 16.76
CA LYS A 231 -7.22 4.04 16.13
C LYS A 231 -6.66 2.71 15.64
N ILE A 232 -5.89 2.73 14.55
CA ILE A 232 -5.06 1.60 14.13
C ILE A 232 -3.60 2.00 14.20
N VAL A 233 -2.78 1.10 14.74
CA VAL A 233 -1.31 1.22 14.78
C VAL A 233 -0.73 -0.03 14.11
N VAL A 234 0.31 0.16 13.31
CA VAL A 234 1.13 -0.94 12.79
C VAL A 234 2.43 -1.00 13.60
N VAL A 235 2.77 -2.19 14.10
CA VAL A 235 4.07 -2.49 14.70
C VAL A 235 4.95 -3.16 13.66
N THR A 236 6.17 -2.67 13.47
CA THR A 236 7.15 -3.26 12.54
C THR A 236 8.39 -3.74 13.28
N GLN A 237 9.04 -4.78 12.76
CA GLN A 237 10.34 -5.27 13.23
C GLN A 237 11.44 -4.73 12.30
N GLU A 238 12.16 -3.70 12.73
CA GLU A 238 13.10 -2.95 11.89
C GLU A 238 14.56 -3.26 12.22
N GLY A 239 15.39 -3.45 11.18
CA GLY A 239 16.82 -3.68 11.29
C GLY A 239 17.60 -2.86 10.27
N SER A 240 18.80 -2.39 10.61
CA SER A 240 19.63 -1.56 9.72
C SER A 240 20.05 -2.26 8.42
N SER A 241 19.94 -3.60 8.36
CA SER A 241 20.10 -4.46 7.18
C SER A 241 19.06 -5.60 7.21
N SER A 242 19.13 -6.56 6.26
CA SER A 242 18.41 -7.84 6.42
C SER A 242 19.01 -8.58 7.62
N VAL A 243 18.30 -8.54 8.74
CA VAL A 243 18.65 -9.26 9.97
C VAL A 243 17.73 -10.47 10.05
N GLU A 244 18.33 -11.63 10.23
CA GLU A 244 17.56 -12.84 10.52
C GLU A 244 16.93 -12.71 11.90
N ILE A 245 15.62 -12.95 11.98
CA ILE A 245 14.91 -13.02 13.26
C ILE A 245 14.91 -14.47 13.70
N THR A 246 15.62 -14.75 14.79
CA THR A 246 15.53 -16.01 15.52
C THR A 246 14.89 -15.68 16.87
N GLY A 247 14.14 -16.61 17.48
CA GLY A 247 13.49 -16.35 18.78
C GLY A 247 14.45 -15.94 19.92
N GLU A 248 15.76 -15.98 19.68
CA GLU A 248 16.83 -15.71 20.63
C GLU A 248 17.52 -14.34 20.42
N ASN A 249 17.27 -13.63 19.32
CA ASN A 249 18.07 -12.45 18.92
C ASN A 249 17.27 -11.12 18.86
N THR A 250 16.39 -10.92 19.84
CA THR A 250 15.53 -9.72 19.93
C THR A 250 16.30 -8.40 20.10
N ASP A 251 17.59 -8.46 20.39
CA ASP A 251 18.49 -7.29 20.51
C ASP A 251 18.97 -6.74 19.15
N LYS A 252 18.77 -7.49 18.06
CA LYS A 252 19.28 -7.13 16.72
C LYS A 252 18.29 -6.35 15.86
N TYR A 253 17.06 -6.19 16.33
CA TYR A 253 16.03 -5.39 15.67
C TYR A 253 15.29 -4.54 16.69
N THR A 254 14.53 -3.56 16.20
CA THR A 254 13.73 -2.68 17.02
C THR A 254 12.28 -2.75 16.57
N GLU A 255 11.37 -2.89 17.52
CA GLU A 255 9.95 -2.71 17.24
C GLU A 255 9.60 -1.23 17.20
N LYS A 256 8.90 -0.80 16.15
CA LYS A 256 8.39 0.57 16.04
C LYS A 256 6.91 0.57 15.73
N GLU A 257 6.22 1.51 16.37
CA GLU A 257 4.80 1.75 16.18
C GLU A 257 4.56 2.94 15.24
N TYR A 258 3.72 2.72 14.23
CA TYR A 258 3.30 3.73 13.27
C TYR A 258 1.78 3.86 13.28
N ASN A 259 1.28 5.09 13.39
CA ASN A 259 -0.15 5.33 13.24
C ASN A 259 -0.57 5.09 11.79
N VAL A 260 -1.70 4.42 11.58
CA VAL A 260 -2.29 4.32 10.24
C VAL A 260 -3.04 5.61 9.93
N GLU A 261 -2.57 6.34 8.91
CA GLU A 261 -3.22 7.57 8.44
C GLU A 261 -4.55 7.30 7.74
N GLY A 262 -5.46 8.26 7.80
CA GLY A 262 -6.77 8.18 7.14
C GLY A 262 -7.78 7.24 7.80
N TYR A 263 -7.40 6.53 8.87
CA TYR A 263 -8.36 5.76 9.65
C TYR A 263 -9.34 6.68 10.38
N THR A 264 -10.63 6.46 10.16
CA THR A 264 -11.72 7.13 10.89
C THR A 264 -12.57 6.06 11.55
N ALA A 265 -12.75 6.16 12.87
CA ALA A 265 -13.63 5.26 13.61
C ALA A 265 -15.06 5.33 13.03
N LYS A 266 -15.64 4.15 12.77
CA LYS A 266 -17.02 4.01 12.28
C LYS A 266 -18.00 3.91 13.45
#